data_AF-A0A345YJG9-F1
#
_entry.id   AF-A0A345YJG9-F1
#
_cell.length_a   1.000
_cell.length_b   1.000
_cell.length_c   1.000
_cell.angle_alpha   90.00
_cell.angle_beta   90.00
_cell.angle_gamma   90.00
#
_symmetry.space_group_name_H-M   'P 1'
#
loop_
_entity.id
_entity.type
_entity.pdbx_description
1 polymer ?
#
loop_
_entity_poly.entity_id
_entity_poly.type
_entity_poly.pdbx_seq_one_letter_code
_entity_poly.pdbx_strand_id
1 'polypeptide(L)'
;MSYVMFVVAQLIGAAILYFTYRGVFDLFTAFVDVVLMLALSYHVMVRKPDATGIRMACFTAALWMATLLSGRLFFEFRGIGTSLASLFVFLVVGGAAAVGTWSVVRYPSLEGIGDDE
;
A
#
# COMPACT_ATOMS: atom_id res chain seq x y z
N MET A 1 -18.97 7.05 1.15
CA MET A 1 -19.00 5.57 1.28
C MET A 1 -17.72 4.87 0.82
N SER A 2 -17.15 5.15 -0.37
CA SER A 2 -15.94 4.45 -0.86
C SER A 2 -14.69 4.63 0.03
N TYR A 3 -14.51 5.80 0.65
CA TYR A 3 -13.34 6.08 1.51
C TYR A 3 -13.31 5.25 2.79
N VAL A 4 -14.46 5.09 3.45
CA VAL A 4 -14.56 4.26 4.67
C VAL A 4 -14.25 2.80 4.32
N MET A 5 -14.78 2.29 3.20
CA MET A 5 -14.44 0.94 2.73
C MET A 5 -12.97 0.79 2.42
N PHE A 6 -12.32 1.83 1.89
CA PHE A 6 -10.90 1.83 1.60
C PHE A 6 -10.02 1.84 2.86
N VAL A 7 -10.35 2.66 3.86
CA VAL A 7 -9.65 2.69 5.15
C VAL A 7 -9.84 1.36 5.88
N VAL A 8 -11.06 0.81 5.87
CA VAL A 8 -11.34 -0.51 6.43
C VAL A 8 -10.55 -1.59 5.71
N ALA A 9 -10.47 -1.54 4.37
CA ALA A 9 -9.60 -2.44 3.62
C ALA A 9 -8.16 -2.31 4.13
N GLN A 10 -7.57 -1.11 4.17
CA GLN A 10 -6.19 -0.88 4.65
C GLN A 10 -5.93 -1.47 6.05
N LEU A 11 -6.87 -1.30 6.97
CA LEU A 11 -6.78 -1.89 8.32
C LEU A 11 -6.83 -3.42 8.28
N ILE A 12 -7.67 -4.01 7.43
CA ILE A 12 -7.74 -5.46 7.22
C ILE A 12 -6.41 -5.98 6.65
N GLY A 13 -5.85 -5.32 5.64
CA GLY A 13 -4.56 -5.76 5.08
C GLY A 13 -3.39 -5.59 6.04
N ALA A 14 -3.39 -4.54 6.87
CA ALA A 14 -2.40 -4.36 7.92
C ALA A 14 -2.51 -5.45 8.99
N ALA A 15 -3.74 -5.83 9.35
CA ALA A 15 -4.00 -6.94 10.25
C ALA A 15 -3.54 -8.27 9.63
N ILE A 16 -3.84 -8.54 8.36
CA ILE A 16 -3.40 -9.76 7.66
C ILE A 16 -1.87 -9.81 7.64
N LEU A 17 -1.19 -8.73 7.28
CA LEU A 17 0.28 -8.63 7.32
C LEU A 17 0.86 -8.90 8.72
N TYR A 18 0.25 -8.34 9.76
CA TYR A 18 0.64 -8.57 11.15
C TYR A 18 0.44 -10.03 11.57
N PHE A 19 -0.70 -10.64 11.24
CA PHE A 19 -0.98 -12.04 11.55
C PHE A 19 -0.12 -13.00 10.73
N THR A 20 0.24 -12.66 9.48
CA THR A 20 1.26 -13.36 8.70
C THR A 20 2.62 -13.24 9.40
N TYR A 21 2.99 -12.09 9.99
CA TYR A 21 4.19 -11.95 10.84
C TYR A 21 4.18 -12.86 12.06
N ARG A 22 3.02 -13.08 12.66
CA ARG A 22 2.86 -14.03 13.77
C ARG A 22 2.77 -15.49 13.31
N GLY A 23 2.83 -15.77 12.01
CA GLY A 23 2.75 -17.12 11.43
C GLY A 23 1.34 -17.71 11.43
N VAL A 24 0.29 -16.90 11.60
CA VAL A 24 -1.12 -17.33 11.63
C VAL A 24 -1.68 -17.51 10.21
N PHE A 25 -1.31 -16.61 9.29
CA PHE A 25 -1.70 -16.68 7.89
C PHE A 25 -0.51 -17.01 6.99
N ASP A 26 -0.78 -17.74 5.90
CA ASP A 26 0.23 -18.06 4.89
C ASP A 26 0.63 -16.82 4.08
N LEU A 27 1.87 -16.82 3.61
CA LEU A 27 2.50 -15.72 2.90
C LEU A 27 1.82 -15.45 1.55
N PHE A 28 1.23 -16.49 0.94
CA PHE A 28 0.37 -16.37 -0.23
C PHE A 28 -0.90 -15.53 0.04
N THR A 29 -1.51 -15.68 1.22
CA THR A 29 -2.71 -14.92 1.60
C THR A 29 -2.39 -13.43 1.74
N ALA A 30 -1.27 -13.10 2.38
CA ALA A 30 -0.80 -11.71 2.47
C ALA A 30 -0.44 -11.11 1.10
N PHE A 31 0.15 -11.89 0.21
CA PHE A 31 0.47 -11.45 -1.14
C PHE A 31 -0.78 -11.11 -1.95
N VAL A 32 -1.77 -12.01 -1.96
CA VAL A 32 -3.04 -11.80 -2.68
C VAL A 32 -3.78 -10.58 -2.13
N ASP A 33 -3.81 -10.41 -0.81
CA ASP A 33 -4.47 -9.27 -0.17
C ASP A 33 -3.81 -7.93 -0.55
N VAL A 34 -2.48 -7.84 -0.47
CA VAL A 34 -1.71 -6.65 -0.88
C VAL A 34 -1.94 -6.30 -2.36
N VAL A 35 -2.01 -7.30 -3.25
CA VAL A 35 -2.29 -7.09 -4.68
C VAL A 35 -3.71 -6.56 -4.88
N LEU A 36 -4.70 -7.15 -4.20
CA LEU A 36 -6.09 -6.70 -4.26
C LEU A 36 -6.23 -5.27 -3.74
N MET A 37 -5.52 -4.89 -2.68
CA MET A 37 -5.47 -3.52 -2.18
C MET A 37 -4.91 -2.55 -3.19
N LEU A 38 -3.79 -2.87 -3.82
CA LEU A 38 -3.19 -2.03 -4.86
C LEU A 38 -4.14 -1.84 -6.04
N ALA A 39 -4.80 -2.91 -6.49
CA ALA A 39 -5.78 -2.86 -7.57
C ALA A 39 -7.01 -2.00 -7.20
N LEU A 40 -7.55 -2.17 -5.98
CA LEU A 40 -8.65 -1.34 -5.46
C LEU A 40 -8.23 0.14 -5.36
N SER A 41 -7.02 0.42 -4.88
CA SER A 41 -6.46 1.77 -4.77
C SER A 41 -6.37 2.45 -6.13
N TYR A 42 -5.81 1.75 -7.11
CA TYR A 42 -5.66 2.24 -8.48
C TYR A 42 -7.02 2.47 -9.15
N HIS A 43 -7.93 1.51 -9.04
CA HIS A 43 -9.28 1.61 -9.60
C HIS A 43 -10.07 2.79 -9.03
N VAL A 44 -9.97 3.01 -7.72
CA VAL A 44 -10.57 4.17 -7.07
C VAL A 44 -9.90 5.44 -7.58
N MET A 45 -8.57 5.50 -7.68
CA MET A 45 -7.85 6.69 -8.16
C MET A 45 -8.28 7.11 -9.58
N VAL A 46 -8.42 6.17 -10.51
CA VAL A 46 -8.79 6.46 -11.92
C VAL A 46 -10.23 6.98 -12.06
N ARG A 47 -11.18 6.54 -11.22
CA ARG A 47 -12.61 6.79 -11.44
C ARG A 47 -13.17 8.11 -10.89
N LYS A 48 -12.48 8.84 -10.02
CA LYS A 48 -13.01 10.10 -9.42
C LYS A 48 -11.89 11.10 -9.05
N PRO A 49 -11.52 12.08 -9.87
CA PRO A 49 -10.36 12.94 -9.60
C PRO A 49 -10.52 13.92 -8.42
N ASP A 50 -11.73 14.13 -7.88
CA ASP A 50 -12.05 15.28 -7.01
C ASP A 50 -11.47 15.25 -5.58
N ALA A 51 -10.67 14.24 -5.22
CA ALA A 51 -10.05 14.15 -3.89
C ALA A 51 -8.72 13.37 -3.96
N THR A 52 -7.80 13.93 -4.74
CA THR A 52 -6.50 13.34 -5.12
C THR A 52 -5.58 13.11 -3.92
N GLY A 53 -5.48 14.02 -2.95
CA GLY A 53 -4.52 13.88 -1.84
C GLY A 53 -4.85 12.74 -0.87
N ILE A 54 -6.12 12.57 -0.50
CA ILE A 54 -6.54 11.45 0.37
C ILE A 54 -6.27 10.11 -0.32
N ARG A 55 -6.48 10.02 -1.63
CA ARG A 55 -6.23 8.80 -2.42
C ARG A 55 -4.75 8.53 -2.62
N MET A 56 -3.93 9.57 -2.81
CA MET A 56 -2.48 9.44 -2.85
C MET A 56 -1.93 8.95 -1.52
N ALA A 57 -2.44 9.44 -0.38
CA ALA A 57 -2.06 8.94 0.95
C ALA A 57 -2.42 7.47 1.13
N CYS A 58 -3.63 7.10 0.68
CA CYS A 58 -4.16 5.75 0.66
C CYS A 58 -3.33 4.78 -0.21
N PHE A 59 -3.01 5.18 -1.44
CA PHE A 59 -2.16 4.41 -2.37
C PHE A 59 -0.73 4.27 -1.84
N THR A 60 -0.19 5.33 -1.26
CA THR A 60 1.14 5.34 -0.64
C THR A 60 1.23 4.36 0.53
N ALA A 61 0.20 4.30 1.37
CA ALA A 61 0.12 3.33 2.47
C ALA A 61 0.06 1.87 1.96
N ALA A 62 -0.68 1.60 0.87
CA ALA A 62 -0.69 0.28 0.24
C ALA A 62 0.70 -0.10 -0.33
N LEU A 63 1.43 0.86 -0.92
CA LEU A 63 2.80 0.64 -1.38
C LEU A 63 3.73 0.30 -0.21
N TRP A 64 3.63 1.00 0.93
CA TRP A 64 4.40 0.65 2.13
C TRP A 64 4.11 -0.76 2.65
N MET A 65 2.86 -1.21 2.60
CA MET A 65 2.49 -2.58 2.97
C MET A 65 3.12 -3.62 2.03
N ALA A 66 3.14 -3.35 0.72
CA ALA A 66 3.84 -4.17 -0.27
C ALA A 66 5.37 -4.18 -0.06
N THR A 67 5.95 -3.03 0.31
CA THR A 67 7.36 -2.93 0.70
C THR A 67 7.64 -3.78 1.94
N LEU A 68 6.82 -3.71 2.99
CA LEU A 68 7.01 -4.52 4.20
C LEU A 68 6.90 -6.03 3.91
N LEU A 69 5.95 -6.45 3.07
CA LEU A 69 5.80 -7.86 2.68
C LEU A 69 7.03 -8.37 1.90
N SER A 70 7.48 -7.59 0.92
CA SER A 70 8.63 -7.95 0.07
C SER A 70 9.95 -7.94 0.85
N GLY A 71 10.12 -7.00 1.79
CA GLY A 71 11.26 -7.00 2.71
C GLY A 71 11.26 -8.24 3.61
N ARG A 72 10.09 -8.64 4.11
CA ARG A 72 9.97 -9.86 4.92
C ARG A 72 10.31 -11.14 4.13
N LEU A 73 9.86 -11.23 2.88
CA LEU A 73 10.25 -12.31 1.95
C LEU A 73 11.77 -12.38 1.74
N PHE A 74 12.44 -11.24 1.66
CA PHE A 74 13.90 -11.17 1.56
C PHE A 74 14.58 -11.72 2.82
N PHE A 75 14.11 -11.34 4.01
CA PHE A 75 14.68 -11.81 5.28
C PHE A 75 14.41 -13.29 5.58
N GLU A 76 13.35 -13.88 5.02
CA GLU A 76 13.08 -15.32 5.16
C GLU A 76 14.04 -16.22 4.37
N PHE A 77 14.86 -15.67 3.45
CA PHE A 77 15.94 -16.38 2.75
C PHE A 77 15.54 -17.76 2.18
N ARG A 78 14.40 -17.83 1.48
CA ARG A 78 13.89 -19.08 0.84
C ARG A 78 14.62 -19.50 -0.44
N GLY A 79 15.83 -18.97 -0.68
CA GLY A 79 16.65 -19.21 -1.88
C GLY A 79 17.21 -17.91 -2.47
N ILE A 80 18.41 -17.96 -3.08
CA ILE A 80 19.11 -16.75 -3.56
C ILE A 80 18.31 -15.99 -4.62
N GLY A 81 17.72 -16.69 -5.59
CA GLY A 81 16.94 -16.07 -6.67
C GLY A 81 15.64 -15.42 -6.18
N THR A 82 14.90 -16.10 -5.30
CA THR A 82 13.67 -15.55 -4.71
C THR A 82 13.96 -14.38 -3.78
N SER A 83 15.05 -14.45 -3.01
CA SER A 83 15.50 -13.37 -2.13
C SER A 83 15.91 -12.14 -2.94
N LEU A 84 16.70 -12.30 -4.00
CA LEU A 84 17.07 -11.20 -4.92
C LEU A 84 15.86 -10.57 -5.60
N ALA A 85 14.90 -11.38 -6.08
CA ALA A 85 13.66 -10.88 -6.67
C ALA A 85 12.85 -10.07 -5.65
N SER A 86 12.71 -10.57 -4.41
CA SER A 86 12.02 -9.84 -3.34
C SER A 86 12.74 -8.56 -2.93
N LEU A 87 14.08 -8.53 -2.94
CA LEU A 87 14.88 -7.34 -2.68
C LEU A 87 14.68 -6.29 -3.78
N PHE A 88 14.66 -6.71 -5.04
CA PHE A 88 14.39 -5.81 -6.15
C PHE A 88 12.99 -5.19 -6.04
N VAL A 89 11.97 -5.99 -5.77
CA VAL A 89 10.59 -5.52 -5.54
C VAL A 89 10.54 -4.59 -4.33
N PHE A 90 11.23 -4.91 -3.23
CA PHE A 90 11.33 -4.06 -2.05
C PHE A 90 11.88 -2.68 -2.38
N LEU A 91 12.98 -2.61 -3.14
CA LEU A 91 13.62 -1.35 -3.51
C LEU A 91 12.75 -0.52 -4.46
N VAL A 92 12.15 -1.14 -5.48
CA VAL A 92 11.31 -0.44 -6.47
C VAL A 92 10.02 0.08 -5.82
N VAL A 93 9.32 -0.79 -5.09
CA VAL A 93 8.05 -0.44 -4.45
C VAL A 93 8.28 0.51 -3.28
N GLY A 94 9.36 0.32 -2.51
CA GLY A 94 9.76 1.24 -1.44
C GLY A 94 10.16 2.62 -1.97
N GLY A 95 10.85 2.68 -3.11
CA GLY A 95 11.14 3.95 -3.80
C GLY A 95 9.86 4.66 -4.24
N ALA A 96 8.91 3.93 -4.83
CA ALA A 96 7.61 4.48 -5.21
C ALA A 96 6.80 4.97 -3.98
N ALA A 97 6.84 4.23 -2.87
CA ALA A 97 6.21 4.62 -1.61
C ALA A 97 6.83 5.90 -1.02
N ALA A 98 8.16 6.03 -1.08
CA ALA A 98 8.87 7.22 -0.61
C ALA A 98 8.51 8.46 -1.45
N VAL A 99 8.45 8.34 -2.77
CA VAL A 99 8.01 9.43 -3.67
C VAL A 99 6.54 9.80 -3.41
N GLY A 100 5.67 8.80 -3.27
CA GLY A 100 4.27 9.01 -2.89
C GLY A 100 4.14 9.77 -1.56
N THR A 101 4.91 9.34 -0.54
CA THR A 101 4.94 9.98 0.78
C THR A 101 5.42 11.44 0.67
N TRP A 102 6.49 11.69 -0.07
CA TRP A 102 7.01 13.03 -0.30
C TRP A 102 5.98 13.94 -0.99
N SER A 103 5.26 13.41 -1.98
CA SER A 103 4.21 14.17 -2.68
C SER A 103 3.04 14.54 -1.77
N VAL A 104 2.61 13.63 -0.90
CA VAL A 104 1.54 13.85 0.09
C VAL A 104 1.96 14.87 1.16
N VAL A 105 3.20 14.78 1.65
CA VAL A 105 3.72 15.68 2.69
C VAL A 105 3.98 17.08 2.15
N ARG A 106 4.51 17.20 0.93
CA ARG A 106 4.86 18.49 0.33
C ARG A 106 3.65 19.26 -0.21
N TYR A 107 2.65 18.55 -0.71
CA TYR A 107 1.40 19.12 -1.21
C TYR A 107 0.21 18.41 -0.56
N PRO A 108 -0.05 18.65 0.74
CA PRO A 108 -1.28 18.19 1.35
C PRO A 108 -2.41 18.92 0.62
N SER A 109 -3.18 18.23 -0.21
CA SER A 109 -4.24 18.85 -1.02
C SER A 109 -5.27 19.50 -0.09
N LEU A 110 -5.15 20.81 0.11
CA LEU A 110 -6.13 21.66 0.79
C LEU A 110 -7.26 22.09 -0.17
N GLU A 111 -7.23 21.63 -1.43
CA GLU A 111 -8.16 21.90 -2.53
C GLU A 111 -9.61 21.36 -2.32
N GLY A 112 -10.03 21.11 -1.09
CA GLY A 112 -11.39 20.66 -0.77
C GLY A 112 -11.91 21.10 0.61
N ILE A 113 -11.27 22.10 1.25
CA ILE A 113 -11.74 22.69 2.53
C ILE A 113 -12.28 24.13 2.29
N GLY A 114 -12.50 24.54 1.04
CA GLY A 114 -12.72 25.96 0.70
C GLY A 114 -13.96 26.36 -0.10
N ASP A 115 -14.72 25.46 -0.72
CA ASP A 115 -15.81 25.86 -1.66
C ASP A 115 -17.16 25.20 -1.33
N ASP A 116 -17.52 25.17 -0.04
CA ASP A 116 -18.92 25.03 0.40
C ASP A 116 -19.32 26.32 1.16
N GLU A 117 -19.40 27.45 0.43
CA GLU A 117 -20.24 28.61 0.81
C GLU A 117 -21.36 28.79 -0.21
#